data_AF-A0A940SLP2-F1
#
_entry.id   AF-A0A940SLP2-F1
#
_cell.length_a   1.000
_cell.length_b   1.000
_cell.length_c   1.000
_cell.angle_alpha   90.00
_cell.angle_beta   90.00
_cell.angle_gamma   90.00
#
_symmetry.space_group_name_H-M   'P 1'
#
loop_
_entity.id
_entity.type
_entity.pdbx_description
1 polymer ?
#
loop_
_entity_poly.entity_id
_entity_poly.type
_entity_poly.pdbx_seq_one_letter_code
_entity_poly.pdbx_strand_id
1 'polypeptide(L)'
;MMTELQNCCLCPRQCGADRLQGQRGYCGAEKELRVARAALHFWEEPCISGERGSGTVFFSGCPLGCRFCQNFEISARRFGKEITTDRLAEIFLELQQQGAHNVNLVSPTQYVPHIIKALDKARPQLTIPVVYNTGGYERVETLKQLEGYVDIWLPDA
;
A
#
# COMPACT_ATOMS: atom_id res chain seq x y z
N MET A 1 -4.45 6.05 -13.27
CA MET A 1 -5.82 5.69 -13.71
C MET A 1 -6.05 4.22 -13.33
N MET A 2 -7.09 3.50 -13.77
CA MET A 2 -7.14 2.02 -13.57
C MET A 2 -6.58 1.25 -14.77
N THR A 3 -6.22 1.95 -15.83
CA THR A 3 -5.70 1.41 -17.09
C THR A 3 -4.36 0.71 -16.91
N GLU A 4 -3.58 1.11 -15.90
CA GLU A 4 -2.32 0.49 -15.48
C GLU A 4 -2.50 -0.97 -15.06
N LEU A 5 -3.74 -1.42 -14.83
CA LEU A 5 -4.08 -2.80 -14.49
C LEU A 5 -4.30 -3.69 -15.73
N GLN A 6 -4.49 -3.14 -16.94
CA GLN A 6 -4.70 -3.92 -18.17
C GLN A 6 -3.42 -4.54 -18.73
N ASN A 7 -2.27 -3.96 -18.39
CA ASN A 7 -0.95 -4.47 -18.71
C ASN A 7 -0.02 -4.10 -17.55
N CYS A 8 -0.03 -4.91 -16.49
CA CYS A 8 0.51 -4.51 -15.20
C CYS A 8 2.03 -4.31 -15.25
N CYS A 9 2.43 -3.04 -15.13
CA CYS A 9 3.82 -2.59 -15.10
C CYS A 9 4.16 -1.73 -13.87
N LEU A 10 3.41 -1.89 -12.77
CA LEU A 10 3.54 -1.05 -11.56
C LEU A 10 4.86 -1.25 -10.79
N CYS A 11 5.54 -2.39 -10.96
CA CYS A 11 6.83 -2.68 -10.32
C CYS A 11 7.87 -3.08 -11.38
N PRO A 12 9.16 -3.16 -11.03
CA PRO A 12 10.21 -3.49 -12.00
C PRO A 12 10.07 -4.88 -12.63
N ARG A 13 9.26 -5.80 -12.08
CA ARG A 13 8.94 -7.09 -12.73
C ARG A 13 8.25 -6.93 -14.08
N GLN A 14 7.42 -5.89 -14.23
CA GLN A 14 6.66 -5.62 -15.45
C GLN A 14 5.97 -6.87 -16.02
N CYS A 15 5.23 -7.59 -15.15
CA CYS A 15 4.69 -8.90 -15.49
C CYS A 15 3.67 -8.91 -16.63
N GLY A 16 3.14 -7.74 -17.00
CA GLY A 16 2.19 -7.59 -18.10
C GLY A 16 0.81 -8.22 -17.88
N ALA A 17 0.51 -8.65 -16.65
CA ALA A 17 -0.77 -9.26 -16.31
C ALA A 17 -1.92 -8.26 -16.56
N ASP A 18 -2.96 -8.72 -17.27
CA ASP A 18 -4.22 -8.00 -17.41
C ASP A 18 -5.12 -8.33 -16.20
N ARG A 19 -4.95 -7.55 -15.14
CA ARG A 19 -5.73 -7.68 -13.92
C ARG A 19 -7.20 -7.36 -14.15
N LEU A 20 -7.54 -6.48 -15.09
CA LEU A 20 -8.95 -6.18 -15.38
C LEU A 20 -9.69 -7.36 -16.01
N GLN A 21 -8.98 -8.25 -16.70
CA GLN A 21 -9.49 -9.52 -17.23
C GLN A 21 -9.28 -10.71 -16.27
N GLY A 22 -9.00 -10.43 -14.99
CA GLY A 22 -8.89 -11.45 -13.95
C GLY A 22 -7.53 -12.15 -13.87
N GLN A 23 -6.53 -11.73 -14.65
CA GLN A 23 -5.17 -12.23 -14.47
C GLN A 23 -4.56 -11.71 -13.16
N ARG A 24 -3.65 -12.50 -12.59
CA ARG A 24 -2.92 -12.12 -11.38
C ARG A 24 -1.53 -11.63 -11.75
N GLY A 25 -1.10 -10.54 -11.11
CA GLY A 25 0.29 -10.11 -11.20
C GLY A 25 1.23 -11.13 -10.55
N TYR A 26 2.53 -11.06 -10.87
CA TYR A 26 3.55 -11.88 -10.20
C TYR A 26 3.52 -11.72 -8.67
N CYS A 27 3.21 -10.51 -8.20
CA CYS A 27 3.05 -10.20 -6.77
C CYS A 27 1.80 -10.82 -6.11
N GLY A 28 0.97 -11.54 -6.88
CA GLY A 28 -0.26 -12.16 -6.40
C GLY A 28 -1.49 -11.24 -6.41
N ALA A 29 -1.33 -9.96 -6.74
CA ALA A 29 -2.40 -8.98 -6.76
C ALA A 29 -3.39 -9.20 -7.92
N GLU A 30 -4.68 -9.10 -7.60
CA GLU A 30 -5.83 -9.17 -8.52
C GLU A 30 -6.30 -7.77 -8.88
N LYS A 31 -7.42 -7.63 -9.60
CA LYS A 31 -8.03 -6.31 -9.83
C LYS A 31 -8.41 -5.63 -8.51
N GLU A 32 -8.98 -6.40 -7.60
CA GLU A 32 -9.48 -5.96 -6.31
C GLU A 32 -8.32 -5.74 -5.32
N LEU A 33 -8.49 -4.72 -4.47
CA LEU A 33 -7.50 -4.41 -3.46
C LEU A 33 -7.71 -5.28 -2.22
N ARG A 34 -6.63 -5.79 -1.65
CA ARG A 34 -6.67 -6.68 -0.48
C ARG A 34 -5.76 -6.17 0.62
N VAL A 35 -6.32 -6.05 1.82
CA VAL A 35 -5.64 -5.55 3.01
C VAL A 35 -5.64 -6.64 4.07
N ALA A 36 -4.46 -6.96 4.59
CA ALA A 36 -4.27 -7.92 5.67
C ALA A 36 -4.63 -7.34 7.04
N ARG A 37 -4.28 -6.07 7.26
CA ARG A 37 -4.46 -5.39 8.54
C ARG A 37 -4.48 -3.88 8.36
N ALA A 38 -5.31 -3.20 9.14
CA ALA A 38 -5.26 -1.75 9.34
C ALA A 38 -5.38 -1.46 10.85
N ALA A 39 -4.35 -0.88 11.46
CA ALA A 39 -4.32 -0.60 12.91
C ALA A 39 -3.19 0.36 13.27
N LEU A 40 -3.24 0.92 14.48
CA LEU A 40 -2.08 1.59 15.07
C LEU A 40 -0.94 0.58 15.31
N HIS A 41 0.26 0.94 14.83
CA HIS A 41 1.50 0.19 14.99
C HIS A 41 2.49 1.02 15.81
N PHE A 42 2.84 0.51 17.00
CA PHE A 42 3.71 1.20 17.96
C PHE A 42 5.18 0.75 17.89
N TRP A 43 5.50 -0.20 17.01
CA TRP A 43 6.82 -0.85 16.96
C TRP A 43 7.58 -0.59 15.64
N GLU A 44 7.14 0.40 14.87
CA GLU A 44 7.92 1.00 13.76
C GLU A 44 9.12 1.80 14.31
N GLU A 45 10.00 2.31 13.45
CA GLU A 45 11.08 3.19 13.91
C GLU A 45 10.55 4.34 14.77
N PRO A 46 11.25 4.73 15.85
CA PRO A 46 10.76 5.75 16.78
C PRO A 46 10.37 7.09 16.12
N CYS A 47 11.03 7.45 15.01
CA CYS A 47 10.71 8.66 14.25
C CYS A 47 9.41 8.56 13.42
N ILE A 48 8.93 7.34 13.16
CA ILE A 48 7.67 7.07 12.43
C ILE A 48 6.54 6.82 13.41
N SER A 49 6.75 5.94 14.39
CA SER A 49 5.70 5.51 15.33
C SER A 49 5.45 6.52 16.45
N GLY A 50 6.48 7.23 16.92
CA GLY A 50 6.40 8.16 18.05
C GLY A 50 5.60 7.59 19.24
N GLU A 51 4.90 8.47 19.97
CA GLU A 51 4.12 8.06 21.14
C GLU A 51 2.68 7.62 20.82
N ARG A 52 2.14 7.97 19.65
CA ARG A 52 0.73 7.72 19.27
C ARG A 52 0.56 6.59 18.26
N GLY A 53 1.66 5.98 17.83
CA GLY A 53 1.69 4.94 16.82
C GLY A 53 1.58 5.47 15.39
N SER A 54 2.00 4.61 14.48
CA SER A 54 1.85 4.73 13.03
C SER A 54 0.52 4.10 12.60
N GLY A 55 -0.30 4.80 11.82
CA GLY A 55 -1.55 4.27 11.29
C GLY A 55 -1.29 3.33 10.12
N THR A 56 -0.99 2.07 10.40
CA THR A 56 -0.42 1.16 9.41
C THR A 56 -1.49 0.34 8.68
N VAL A 57 -1.40 0.32 7.35
CA VAL A 57 -2.20 -0.51 6.43
C VAL A 57 -1.28 -1.49 5.72
N PHE A 58 -1.39 -2.78 6.06
CA PHE A 58 -0.66 -3.88 5.43
C PHE A 58 -1.41 -4.39 4.22
N PHE A 59 -0.87 -4.15 3.03
CA PHE A 59 -1.43 -4.68 1.78
C PHE A 59 -0.97 -6.12 1.54
N SER A 60 -1.87 -6.93 0.96
CA SER A 60 -1.55 -8.32 0.61
C SER A 60 -0.83 -8.41 -0.74
N GLY A 61 0.05 -9.40 -0.88
CA GLY A 61 0.91 -9.51 -2.06
C GLY A 61 2.21 -8.73 -1.93
N CYS A 62 3.22 -9.13 -2.69
CA CYS A 62 4.52 -8.44 -2.76
C CYS A 62 5.24 -8.80 -4.06
N PRO A 63 5.87 -7.85 -4.77
CA PRO A 63 6.66 -8.14 -5.97
C PRO A 63 7.98 -8.89 -5.68
N LEU A 64 8.38 -8.94 -4.40
CA LEU A 64 9.52 -9.69 -3.91
C LEU A 64 9.12 -11.13 -3.53
N GLY A 65 10.14 -11.97 -3.34
CA GLY A 65 9.99 -13.39 -2.99
C GLY A 65 11.01 -13.82 -1.94
N CYS A 66 11.17 -13.02 -0.88
CA CYS A 66 12.22 -13.21 0.11
C CYS A 66 12.08 -14.57 0.81
N ARG A 67 13.14 -15.39 0.81
CA ARG A 67 13.15 -16.71 1.45
C ARG A 67 12.96 -16.65 2.98
N PHE A 68 13.25 -15.49 3.56
CA PHE A 68 13.19 -15.15 4.98
C PHE A 68 12.06 -14.16 5.32
N CYS A 69 11.06 -14.00 4.46
CA CYS A 69 9.98 -13.02 4.68
C CYS A 69 9.24 -13.27 6.00
N GLN A 70 9.33 -12.31 6.94
CA GLN A 70 8.60 -12.36 8.21
C GLN A 70 7.08 -12.27 8.00
N ASN A 71 6.67 -11.57 6.93
CA ASN A 71 5.26 -11.38 6.55
C ASN A 71 4.80 -12.37 5.47
N PHE A 72 5.36 -13.59 5.43
CA PHE A 72 5.07 -14.58 4.37
C PHE A 72 3.58 -14.88 4.17
N GLU A 73 2.81 -14.88 5.25
CA GLU A 73 1.36 -15.09 5.20
C GLU A 73 0.63 -13.97 4.44
N ILE A 74 1.10 -12.73 4.57
CA ILE A 74 0.53 -11.56 3.88
C ILE A 74 1.07 -11.47 2.44
N SER A 75 2.38 -11.62 2.27
CA SER A 75 3.07 -11.39 0.99
C SER A 75 2.83 -12.52 -0.01
N ALA A 76 3.03 -13.78 0.39
CA ALA A 76 2.95 -14.93 -0.52
C ALA A 76 1.60 -15.65 -0.44
N ARG A 77 1.01 -15.80 0.75
CA ARG A 77 -0.29 -16.46 0.92
C ARG A 77 -1.48 -15.52 0.73
N ARG A 78 -1.22 -14.21 0.56
CA ARG A 78 -2.23 -13.19 0.27
C ARG A 78 -3.34 -13.12 1.33
N PHE A 79 -2.99 -13.38 2.58
CA PHE A 79 -3.92 -13.26 3.69
C PHE A 79 -4.46 -11.82 3.78
N GLY A 80 -5.75 -11.69 4.06
CA GLY A 80 -6.43 -10.40 4.19
C GLY A 80 -7.84 -10.41 3.61
N LYS A 81 -8.48 -9.23 3.62
CA LYS A 81 -9.83 -9.02 3.12
C LYS A 81 -9.81 -8.16 1.87
N GLU A 82 -10.62 -8.52 0.89
CA GLU A 82 -10.94 -7.63 -0.23
C GLU A 82 -11.74 -6.45 0.29
N ILE A 83 -11.35 -5.25 -0.11
CA ILE A 83 -12.07 -4.03 0.24
C ILE A 83 -12.18 -3.13 -0.99
N THR A 84 -13.04 -2.13 -0.91
CA THR A 84 -13.17 -1.11 -1.97
C THR A 84 -12.20 0.04 -1.74
N THR A 85 -11.96 0.83 -2.78
CA THR A 85 -11.18 2.08 -2.66
C THR A 85 -11.85 3.08 -1.71
N ASP A 86 -13.18 3.13 -1.67
CA ASP A 86 -13.92 3.94 -0.69
C ASP A 86 -13.62 3.50 0.75
N ARG A 87 -13.67 2.18 1.00
CA ARG A 87 -13.34 1.65 2.32
C ARG A 87 -11.89 1.94 2.71
N LEU A 88 -10.96 1.92 1.76
CA LEU A 88 -9.57 2.29 2.03
C LEU A 88 -9.44 3.77 2.45
N ALA A 89 -10.19 4.68 1.81
CA ALA A 89 -10.21 6.10 2.20
C ALA A 89 -10.79 6.29 3.61
N GLU A 90 -11.86 5.57 3.95
CA GLU A 90 -12.43 5.56 5.30
C GLU A 90 -11.41 5.08 6.34
N ILE A 91 -10.69 4.00 6.04
CA ILE A 91 -9.63 3.47 6.93
C ILE A 91 -8.56 4.53 7.22
N PHE A 92 -8.13 5.32 6.22
CA PHE A 92 -7.15 6.38 6.44
C PHE A 92 -7.65 7.42 7.45
N LEU A 93 -8.93 7.83 7.34
CA LEU A 93 -9.54 8.80 8.24
C LEU A 93 -9.78 8.20 9.64
N GLU A 94 -10.18 6.93 9.72
CA GLU A 94 -10.33 6.21 11.00
C GLU A 94 -9.01 6.11 11.77
N LEU A 95 -7.90 5.83 11.08
CA LEU A 95 -6.57 5.79 11.70
C LEU A 95 -6.16 7.17 12.23
N GLN A 96 -6.44 8.24 11.47
CA GLN A 96 -6.24 9.61 11.95
C GLN A 96 -7.10 9.92 13.19
N GLN A 97 -8.38 9.54 13.19
CA GLN A 97 -9.28 9.76 14.33
C GLN A 97 -8.85 8.99 15.58
N GLN A 98 -8.19 7.84 15.40
CA GLN A 98 -7.55 7.10 16.50
C GLN A 98 -6.28 7.78 17.03
N GLY A 99 -5.82 8.86 16.41
CA GLY A 99 -4.69 9.67 16.85
C GLY A 99 -3.34 9.29 16.22
N ALA A 100 -3.33 8.50 15.15
CA ALA A 100 -2.11 8.11 14.45
C ALA A 100 -1.25 9.33 14.07
N HIS A 101 0.08 9.17 14.15
CA HIS A 101 1.01 10.21 13.68
C HIS A 101 1.05 10.32 12.16
N ASN A 102 0.75 9.24 11.45
CA ASN A 102 0.82 9.14 10.00
C ASN A 102 -0.09 8.00 9.50
N VAL A 103 -0.33 7.94 8.19
CA VAL A 103 -0.85 6.76 7.51
C VAL A 103 0.31 6.03 6.83
N ASN A 104 0.66 4.84 7.30
CA ASN A 104 1.76 4.04 6.78
C ASN A 104 1.26 2.92 5.86
N LEU A 105 1.60 3.03 4.59
CA LEU A 105 1.20 2.11 3.53
C LEU A 105 2.31 1.05 3.35
N VAL A 106 2.08 -0.18 3.81
CA VAL A 106 3.10 -1.25 3.81
C VAL A 106 2.86 -2.25 2.69
N SER A 107 3.89 -2.49 1.86
CA SER A 107 3.81 -3.24 0.59
C SER A 107 2.78 -2.64 -0.41
N PRO A 108 2.80 -1.33 -0.69
CA PRO A 108 1.73 -0.65 -1.43
C PRO A 108 1.79 -0.77 -2.96
N THR A 109 2.93 -1.14 -3.55
CA THR A 109 3.26 -0.99 -4.98
C THR A 109 2.18 -1.52 -5.92
N GLN A 110 1.68 -2.72 -5.63
CA GLN A 110 0.68 -3.40 -6.46
C GLN A 110 -0.69 -2.73 -6.44
N TYR A 111 -0.92 -1.76 -5.55
CA TYR A 111 -2.20 -1.08 -5.38
C TYR A 111 -2.12 0.44 -5.58
N VAL A 112 -1.01 0.98 -6.10
CA VAL A 112 -0.85 2.43 -6.34
C VAL A 112 -2.07 3.09 -7.03
N PRO A 113 -2.66 2.54 -8.11
CA PRO A 113 -3.90 3.06 -8.69
C PRO A 113 -5.07 3.22 -7.72
N HIS A 114 -5.21 2.29 -6.78
CA HIS A 114 -6.26 2.30 -5.77
C HIS A 114 -5.92 3.28 -4.64
N ILE A 115 -4.65 3.31 -4.23
CA ILE A 115 -4.14 4.18 -3.17
C ILE A 115 -4.32 5.64 -3.57
N ILE A 116 -3.92 6.03 -4.78
CA ILE A 116 -4.10 7.41 -5.28
C ILE A 116 -5.56 7.82 -5.20
N LYS A 117 -6.48 6.99 -5.72
CA LYS A 117 -7.91 7.27 -5.66
C LYS A 117 -8.47 7.33 -4.24
N ALA A 118 -7.95 6.52 -3.31
CA ALA A 118 -8.36 6.57 -1.91
C ALA A 118 -7.85 7.85 -1.23
N LEU A 119 -6.61 8.26 -1.53
CA LEU A 119 -6.04 9.50 -1.04
C LEU A 119 -6.75 10.72 -1.62
N ASP A 120 -7.11 10.74 -2.91
CA ASP A 120 -7.91 11.82 -3.50
C ASP A 120 -9.22 12.05 -2.73
N LYS A 121 -9.86 10.96 -2.30
CA LYS A 121 -11.11 11.01 -1.50
C LYS A 121 -10.86 11.45 -0.05
N ALA A 122 -9.76 11.01 0.55
CA ALA A 122 -9.46 11.28 1.95
C ALA A 122 -8.81 12.66 2.18
N ARG A 123 -8.01 13.17 1.23
CA ARG A 123 -7.18 14.39 1.35
C ARG A 123 -7.91 15.65 1.82
N PRO A 124 -9.20 15.90 1.53
CA PRO A 124 -9.92 17.03 2.12
C PRO A 124 -10.03 16.99 3.65
N GLN A 125 -9.89 15.80 4.26
CA GLN A 125 -10.04 15.55 5.70
C GLN A 125 -8.79 14.92 6.34
N LEU A 126 -7.93 14.28 5.55
CA LEU A 126 -6.68 13.66 5.99
C LEU A 126 -5.58 14.73 6.07
N THR A 127 -5.14 15.03 7.29
CA THR A 127 -4.17 16.07 7.63
C THR A 127 -2.84 15.53 8.13
N ILE A 128 -2.78 14.25 8.50
CA ILE A 128 -1.54 13.57 8.90
C ILE A 128 -0.76 13.08 7.67
N PRO A 129 0.59 13.00 7.74
CA PRO A 129 1.42 12.60 6.61
C PRO A 129 1.19 11.15 6.18
N VAL A 130 1.48 10.86 4.91
CA VAL A 130 1.46 9.52 4.33
C VAL A 130 2.88 8.98 4.22
N VAL A 131 3.12 7.82 4.82
CA VAL A 131 4.37 7.04 4.71
C VAL A 131 4.20 5.96 3.65
N TYR A 132 5.16 5.85 2.73
CA TYR A 132 5.24 4.79 1.74
C TYR A 132 6.33 3.79 2.15
N ASN A 133 5.92 2.72 2.83
CA ASN A 133 6.80 1.66 3.32
C ASN A 133 6.87 0.50 2.30
N THR A 134 8.03 0.35 1.68
CA THR A 134 8.25 -0.56 0.55
C THR A 134 9.58 -1.29 0.68
N GLY A 135 9.70 -2.50 0.09
CA GLY A 135 10.99 -3.21 -0.01
C GLY A 135 11.99 -2.59 -1.00
N GLY A 136 11.82 -1.33 -1.39
CA GLY A 136 12.70 -0.57 -2.29
C GLY A 136 12.68 -1.01 -3.77
N TYR A 137 11.91 -2.04 -4.13
CA TYR A 137 11.85 -2.58 -5.49
C TYR A 137 10.77 -1.89 -6.33
N GLU A 138 11.02 -0.63 -6.67
CA GLU A 138 10.06 0.28 -7.26
C GLU A 138 10.43 0.74 -8.67
N ARG A 139 9.41 1.05 -9.48
CA ARG A 139 9.60 1.67 -10.80
C ARG A 139 9.55 3.19 -10.68
N VAL A 140 10.46 3.88 -11.37
CA VAL A 140 10.53 5.36 -11.36
C VAL A 140 9.21 5.99 -11.78
N GLU A 141 8.52 5.43 -12.78
CA GLU A 141 7.23 5.95 -13.25
C GLU A 141 6.12 5.75 -12.23
N THR A 142 6.21 4.72 -11.39
CA THR A 142 5.28 4.49 -10.28
C THR A 142 5.53 5.50 -9.16
N LEU A 143 6.80 5.76 -8.82
CA LEU A 143 7.17 6.79 -7.84
C LEU A 143 6.69 8.18 -8.27
N LYS A 144 6.86 8.54 -9.56
CA LYS A 144 6.37 9.81 -10.11
C LYS A 144 4.85 9.99 -9.99
N GLN A 145 4.07 8.91 -10.05
CA GLN A 145 2.61 8.99 -9.85
C GLN A 145 2.22 9.32 -8.40
N LEU A 146 3.12 9.07 -7.45
CA LEU A 146 2.92 9.30 -6.02
C LEU A 146 3.47 10.65 -5.56
N GLU A 147 4.10 11.42 -6.45
CA GLU A 147 4.51 12.79 -6.15
C GLU A 147 3.29 13.63 -5.75
N GLY A 148 3.38 14.33 -4.62
CA GLY A 148 2.25 15.06 -4.02
C GLY A 148 1.27 14.21 -3.19
N TYR A 149 1.41 12.88 -3.21
CA TYR A 149 0.61 11.96 -2.39
C TYR A 149 1.36 11.40 -1.19
N VAL A 150 2.67 11.17 -1.33
CA VAL A 150 3.54 10.61 -0.29
C VAL A 150 4.41 11.69 0.31
N ASP A 151 4.43 11.75 1.64
CA ASP A 151 5.20 12.74 2.40
C ASP A 151 6.52 12.16 2.92
N ILE A 152 6.54 10.86 3.23
CA ILE A 152 7.70 10.14 3.80
C ILE A 152 7.92 8.85 3.02
N TRP A 153 9.15 8.65 2.54
CA TRP A 153 9.57 7.44 1.83
C TRP A 153 10.38 6.55 2.76
N LEU A 154 9.94 5.30 2.95
CA LEU A 154 10.57 4.33 3.84
C LEU A 154 10.89 3.03 3.07
N PRO A 155 12.09 2.92 2.47
CA PRO A 155 12.53 1.67 1.88
C PRO A 155 13.01 0.71 2.98
N ASP A 156 12.14 -0.23 3.39
CA ASP A 156 12.38 -1.22 4.44
C ASP A 156 12.09 -2.63 3.90
N ALA A 157 13.08 -3.54 3.96
CA ALA A 157 13.12 -4.81 3.22
C ALA A 157 13.47 -6.03 4.08
#